data_AF-A0A5M8QFN2-F1
#
_entry.id   AF-A0A5M8QFN2-F1
#
_cell.length_a   1.000
_cell.length_b   1.000
_cell.length_c   1.000
_cell.angle_alpha   90.00
_cell.angle_beta   90.00
_cell.angle_gamma   90.00
#
_symmetry.space_group_name_H-M   'P 1'
#
loop_
_entity.id
_entity.type
_entity.pdbx_description
1 polymer ?
#
loop_
_entity_poly.entity_id
_entity_poly.type
_entity_poly.pdbx_seq_one_letter_code
_entity_poly.pdbx_strand_id
1 'polypeptide(L)'
;MQTTDGVDASASTGRRRSHGVAHQLGATAVGALVGLTWAASLRAYMVELVGTTSVFTWWTVGAILLPGAIAGACIGLAPALHTRSAERAWLLGLGPLAFAVLPLLRPGALESLLTQGLGGGAIGVAAALVLGGFALGSIGPRAVRVACLVTALLLVVGVAATVPLIGGGSHALTTPRGVWTTVLVAGLLLCGIIGTATALRPRGRPPR
;
A
#
# COMPACT_ATOMS: atom_id res chain seq x y z
N MET A 1 14.42 -20.15 52.83
CA MET A 1 14.75 -18.86 52.18
C MET A 1 14.83 -19.12 50.68
N GLN A 2 13.68 -19.18 50.00
CA GLN A 2 13.57 -19.63 48.61
C GLN A 2 12.18 -19.16 48.13
N THR A 3 12.10 -18.08 47.33
CA THR A 3 10.89 -17.68 46.53
C THR A 3 11.00 -16.35 45.74
N THR A 4 12.10 -15.59 45.79
CA THR A 4 12.17 -14.29 45.07
C THR A 4 12.37 -14.42 43.55
N ASP A 5 13.04 -15.48 43.08
CA ASP A 5 13.41 -15.60 41.66
C ASP A 5 12.21 -15.81 40.71
N GLY A 6 11.12 -16.43 41.19
CA GLY A 6 9.92 -16.68 40.38
C GLY A 6 9.06 -15.43 40.15
N VAL A 7 9.03 -14.52 41.12
CA VAL A 7 8.23 -13.28 41.06
C VAL A 7 8.86 -12.31 40.05
N ASP A 8 10.18 -12.15 40.09
CA ASP A 8 10.92 -11.25 39.19
C ASP A 8 10.93 -11.73 37.73
N ALA A 9 10.99 -13.06 37.51
CA ALA A 9 10.86 -13.66 36.18
C ALA A 9 9.47 -13.44 35.57
N SER A 10 8.40 -13.53 36.38
CA SER A 10 7.03 -13.27 35.92
C SER A 10 6.79 -11.79 35.61
N ALA A 11 7.32 -10.89 36.46
CA ALA A 11 7.18 -9.45 36.31
C ALA A 11 7.96 -8.90 35.10
N SER A 12 9.16 -9.44 34.85
CA SER A 12 9.98 -9.09 33.67
C SER A 12 9.38 -9.61 32.35
N THR A 13 8.75 -10.79 32.38
CA THR A 13 8.04 -11.35 31.22
C THR A 13 6.77 -10.55 30.89
N GLY A 14 6.00 -10.15 31.91
CA GLY A 14 4.81 -9.29 31.73
C GLY A 14 5.14 -7.92 31.13
N ARG A 15 6.22 -7.28 31.61
CA ARG A 15 6.66 -5.95 31.14
C ARG A 15 7.19 -5.97 29.70
N ARG A 16 7.88 -7.04 29.29
CA ARG A 16 8.32 -7.23 27.89
C ARG A 16 7.14 -7.44 26.94
N ARG A 17 6.09 -8.15 27.36
CA ARG A 17 4.88 -8.36 26.56
C ARG A 17 4.10 -7.05 26.36
N SER A 18 3.90 -6.25 27.40
CA SER A 18 3.16 -4.98 27.31
C SER A 18 3.87 -3.94 26.42
N HIS A 19 5.20 -3.80 26.55
CA HIS A 19 6.00 -2.94 25.66
C HIS A 19 5.91 -3.39 24.20
N GLY A 20 5.93 -4.71 23.95
CA GLY A 20 5.78 -5.27 22.61
C GLY A 20 4.42 -4.98 21.98
N VAL A 21 3.34 -5.01 22.76
CA VAL A 21 1.97 -4.68 22.29
C VAL A 21 1.82 -3.19 22.02
N ALA A 22 2.30 -2.32 22.92
CA ALA A 22 2.22 -0.88 22.73
C ALA A 22 2.99 -0.41 21.48
N HIS A 23 4.18 -0.98 21.24
CA HIS A 23 4.95 -0.68 20.03
C HIS A 23 4.25 -1.16 18.75
N GLN A 24 3.57 -2.31 18.80
CA GLN A 24 2.77 -2.85 17.69
C GLN A 24 1.58 -1.96 17.35
N LEU A 25 0.83 -1.55 18.36
CA LEU A 25 -0.29 -0.63 18.19
C LEU A 25 0.18 0.71 17.64
N GLY A 26 1.29 1.25 18.16
CA GLY A 26 1.90 2.47 17.64
C GLY A 26 2.30 2.35 16.16
N ALA A 27 3.02 1.30 15.78
CA ALA A 27 3.44 1.08 14.39
C ALA A 27 2.24 0.88 13.44
N THR A 28 1.20 0.17 13.89
CA THR A 28 -0.03 -0.03 13.12
C THR A 28 -0.80 1.28 12.94
N ALA A 29 -0.92 2.09 13.99
CA ALA A 29 -1.59 3.38 13.93
C ALA A 29 -0.85 4.37 13.02
N VAL A 30 0.48 4.47 13.14
CA VAL A 30 1.30 5.29 12.24
C VAL A 30 1.17 4.80 10.79
N GLY A 31 1.24 3.49 10.56
CA GLY A 31 1.02 2.90 9.23
C GLY A 31 -0.34 3.25 8.65
N ALA A 32 -1.41 3.10 9.44
CA ALA A 32 -2.78 3.46 9.03
C ALA A 32 -2.90 4.94 8.66
N LEU A 33 -2.27 5.82 9.45
CA LEU A 33 -2.30 7.27 9.23
C LEU A 33 -1.55 7.66 7.96
N VAL A 34 -0.36 7.08 7.74
CA VAL A 34 0.40 7.24 6.49
C VAL A 34 -0.40 6.72 5.29
N GLY A 35 -1.04 5.56 5.43
CA GLY A 35 -1.90 4.97 4.39
C GLY A 35 -3.12 5.84 4.06
N LEU A 36 -3.75 6.45 5.07
CA LEU A 36 -4.83 7.42 4.90
C LEU A 36 -4.35 8.66 4.15
N THR A 37 -3.21 9.24 4.54
CA THR A 37 -2.64 10.41 3.86
C THR A 37 -2.26 10.10 2.41
N TRP A 38 -1.70 8.93 2.17
CA TRP A 38 -1.37 8.47 0.82
C TRP A 38 -2.63 8.27 -0.04
N ALA A 39 -3.67 7.66 0.49
CA ALA A 39 -4.95 7.48 -0.21
C ALA A 39 -5.67 8.82 -0.47
N ALA A 40 -5.61 9.75 0.48
CA ALA A 40 -6.10 11.12 0.27
C ALA A 40 -5.34 11.83 -0.85
N SER A 41 -4.03 11.59 -0.97
CA SER A 41 -3.21 12.14 -2.07
C SER A 41 -3.59 11.56 -3.43
N LEU A 42 -3.92 10.26 -3.51
CA LEU A 42 -4.49 9.66 -4.73
C LEU A 42 -5.85 10.29 -5.10
N ARG A 43 -6.66 10.63 -4.10
CA ARG A 43 -7.92 11.34 -4.34
C ARG A 43 -7.65 12.74 -4.89
N ALA A 44 -6.69 13.47 -4.34
CA ALA A 44 -6.28 14.79 -4.84
C ALA A 44 -5.73 14.71 -6.28
N TYR A 45 -4.96 13.67 -6.61
CA TYR A 45 -4.54 13.38 -7.98
C TYR A 45 -5.72 13.27 -8.95
N MET A 46 -6.80 12.56 -8.58
CA MET A 46 -7.99 12.44 -9.43
C MET A 46 -8.73 13.77 -9.62
N VAL A 47 -8.68 14.67 -8.63
CA VAL A 47 -9.21 16.04 -8.76
C VAL A 47 -8.38 16.83 -9.77
N GLU A 48 -7.05 16.71 -9.74
CA GLU A 48 -6.19 17.36 -10.72
C GLU A 48 -6.46 16.84 -12.14
N LEU A 49 -6.56 15.51 -12.28
CA LEU A 49 -6.71 14.87 -13.58
C LEU A 49 -8.06 15.15 -14.25
N VAL A 50 -9.16 15.06 -13.51
CA VAL A 50 -10.53 15.07 -14.08
C VAL A 50 -11.33 16.32 -13.68
N GLY A 51 -10.76 17.20 -12.84
CA GLY A 51 -11.37 18.48 -12.49
C GLY A 51 -12.75 18.35 -11.83
N THR A 52 -13.71 19.12 -12.34
CA THR A 52 -15.07 19.22 -11.78
C THR A 52 -15.91 17.94 -11.89
N THR A 53 -15.53 17.01 -12.78
CA THR A 53 -16.20 15.70 -12.90
C THR A 53 -15.85 14.77 -11.73
N SER A 54 -14.86 15.14 -10.91
CA SER A 54 -14.46 14.41 -9.71
C SER A 54 -15.44 14.65 -8.55
N VAL A 55 -16.56 13.92 -8.54
CA VAL A 55 -17.60 14.06 -7.51
C VAL A 55 -17.19 13.40 -6.19
N PHE A 56 -17.43 14.10 -5.07
CA PHE A 56 -17.23 13.58 -3.72
C PHE A 56 -18.57 13.13 -3.13
N THR A 57 -18.66 11.86 -2.81
CA THR A 57 -19.72 11.28 -1.97
C THR A 57 -19.10 10.60 -0.77
N TRP A 58 -19.86 10.43 0.32
CA TRP A 58 -19.42 9.66 1.48
C TRP A 58 -18.93 8.26 1.11
N TRP A 59 -19.56 7.65 0.10
CA TRP A 59 -19.10 6.38 -0.47
C TRP A 59 -17.70 6.50 -1.08
N THR A 60 -17.45 7.47 -1.96
CA THR A 60 -16.12 7.62 -2.60
C THR A 60 -15.01 7.92 -1.59
N VAL A 61 -15.33 8.67 -0.53
CA VAL A 61 -14.40 8.95 0.56
C VAL A 61 -14.06 7.65 1.30
N GLY A 62 -15.07 6.89 1.72
CA GLY A 62 -14.88 5.61 2.38
C GLY A 62 -14.15 4.58 1.51
N ALA A 63 -14.55 4.45 0.25
CA ALA A 63 -14.02 3.46 -0.70
C ALA A 63 -12.55 3.70 -1.08
N ILE A 64 -12.00 4.91 -0.85
CA ILE A 64 -10.59 5.23 -1.11
C ILE A 64 -9.78 5.27 0.19
N LEU A 65 -10.30 5.92 1.23
CA LEU A 65 -9.57 6.07 2.49
C LEU A 65 -9.50 4.77 3.27
N LEU A 66 -10.56 3.97 3.29
CA LEU A 66 -10.59 2.70 4.01
C LEU A 66 -9.53 1.70 3.51
N PRO A 67 -9.41 1.40 2.20
CA PRO A 67 -8.34 0.52 1.73
C PRO A 67 -6.94 1.12 1.97
N GLY A 68 -6.80 2.46 1.96
CA GLY A 68 -5.57 3.14 2.34
C GLY A 68 -5.17 2.89 3.78
N ALA A 69 -6.11 3.06 4.71
CA ALA A 69 -5.92 2.79 6.13
C ALA A 69 -5.57 1.32 6.37
N ILE A 70 -6.28 0.39 5.72
CA ILE A 70 -6.04 -1.05 5.83
C ILE A 70 -4.64 -1.40 5.31
N ALA A 71 -4.29 -0.98 4.09
CA ALA A 71 -2.98 -1.26 3.49
C ALA A 71 -1.85 -0.68 4.36
N GLY A 72 -2.01 0.57 4.82
CA GLY A 72 -1.05 1.23 5.71
C GLY A 72 -0.89 0.51 7.05
N ALA A 73 -2.00 0.12 7.68
CA ALA A 73 -1.99 -0.65 8.94
C ALA A 73 -1.27 -1.99 8.77
N CYS A 74 -1.56 -2.72 7.68
CA CYS A 74 -0.89 -3.97 7.37
C CYS A 74 0.62 -3.77 7.18
N ILE A 75 1.02 -2.76 6.41
CA ILE A 75 2.44 -2.44 6.17
C ILE A 75 3.14 -2.04 7.48
N GLY A 76 2.50 -1.22 8.32
CA GLY A 76 3.05 -0.79 9.61
C GLY A 76 3.18 -1.93 10.63
N LEU A 77 2.27 -2.91 10.60
CA LEU A 77 2.29 -4.07 11.49
C LEU A 77 3.28 -5.15 11.03
N ALA A 78 3.59 -5.23 9.73
CA ALA A 78 4.42 -6.30 9.16
C ALA A 78 5.80 -6.45 9.84
N PRO A 79 6.57 -5.38 10.12
CA PRO A 79 7.87 -5.52 10.78
C PRO A 79 7.80 -6.13 12.18
N ALA A 80 6.70 -5.86 12.90
CA ALA A 80 6.46 -6.40 14.23
C ALA A 80 5.99 -7.87 14.22
N LEU A 81 5.37 -8.34 13.13
CA LEU A 81 5.04 -9.75 12.97
C LEU A 81 6.21 -10.57 12.44
N HIS A 82 7.11 -10.01 11.64
CA HIS A 82 8.30 -10.72 11.17
C HIS A 82 9.16 -11.27 12.32
N THR A 83 9.19 -10.59 13.46
CA THR A 83 9.93 -11.05 14.65
C THR A 83 9.27 -12.22 15.39
N ARG A 84 7.99 -12.51 15.12
CA ARG A 84 7.21 -13.56 15.80
C ARG A 84 6.81 -14.71 14.86
N SER A 85 6.47 -14.41 13.61
CA SER A 85 6.04 -15.37 12.60
C SER A 85 6.31 -14.81 11.19
N ALA A 86 7.49 -15.15 10.65
CA ALA A 86 7.86 -14.76 9.29
C ALA A 86 6.90 -15.35 8.24
N GLU A 87 6.32 -16.53 8.51
CA GLU A 87 5.39 -17.23 7.62
C GLU A 87 4.04 -16.52 7.44
N ARG A 88 3.60 -15.70 8.41
CA ARG A 88 2.35 -14.93 8.30
C ARG A 88 2.57 -13.48 7.95
N ALA A 89 3.75 -12.94 8.24
CA ALA A 89 4.02 -11.51 8.07
C ALA A 89 4.04 -11.07 6.59
N TRP A 90 4.36 -11.96 5.65
CA TRP A 90 4.31 -11.65 4.22
C TRP A 90 2.87 -11.40 3.71
N LEU A 91 1.85 -12.00 4.33
CA LEU A 91 0.45 -11.78 3.96
C LEU A 91 0.03 -10.31 4.16
N LEU A 92 0.66 -9.61 5.10
CA LEU A 92 0.42 -8.18 5.30
C LEU A 92 0.95 -7.32 4.15
N GLY A 93 1.93 -7.81 3.39
CA GLY A 93 2.36 -7.18 2.14
C GLY A 93 1.31 -7.24 1.03
N LEU A 94 0.26 -8.08 1.18
CA LEU A 94 -0.90 -8.11 0.29
C LEU A 94 -1.98 -7.09 0.68
N GLY A 95 -1.77 -6.31 1.75
CA GLY A 95 -2.69 -5.26 2.18
C GLY A 95 -3.15 -4.30 1.07
N PRO A 96 -2.29 -3.88 0.12
CA PRO A 96 -2.71 -3.06 -1.02
C PRO A 96 -3.80 -3.68 -1.91
N LEU A 97 -4.02 -5.00 -1.88
CA LEU A 97 -5.14 -5.63 -2.60
C LEU A 97 -6.51 -5.15 -2.14
N ALA A 98 -6.61 -4.54 -0.95
CA ALA A 98 -7.83 -3.86 -0.51
C ALA A 98 -8.31 -2.81 -1.54
N PHE A 99 -7.40 -2.14 -2.27
CA PHE A 99 -7.76 -1.20 -3.33
C PHE A 99 -8.37 -1.86 -4.56
N ALA A 100 -8.12 -3.13 -4.82
CA ALA A 100 -8.78 -3.86 -5.89
C ALA A 100 -10.16 -4.37 -5.43
N VAL A 101 -10.26 -4.85 -4.20
CA VAL A 101 -11.47 -5.51 -3.68
C VAL A 101 -12.57 -4.51 -3.31
N LEU A 102 -12.27 -3.50 -2.49
CA LEU A 102 -13.30 -2.61 -1.93
C LEU A 102 -14.07 -1.82 -2.98
N PRO A 103 -13.44 -1.26 -4.04
CA PRO A 103 -14.19 -0.58 -5.10
C PRO A 103 -15.12 -1.49 -5.90
N LEU A 104 -14.79 -2.78 -6.03
CA LEU A 104 -15.62 -3.77 -6.73
C LEU A 104 -16.88 -4.17 -5.95
N LEU A 105 -16.95 -3.84 -4.66
CA LEU A 105 -18.16 -4.06 -3.85
C LEU A 105 -19.29 -3.08 -4.20
N ARG A 106 -19.03 -2.04 -4.99
CA ARG A 106 -20.08 -1.14 -5.46
C ARG A 106 -20.99 -1.88 -6.46
N PRO A 107 -22.33 -1.83 -6.29
CA PRO A 107 -23.26 -2.39 -7.27
C PRO A 107 -23.00 -1.85 -8.68
N GLY A 108 -22.89 -2.75 -9.67
CA GLY A 108 -22.58 -2.40 -11.07
C GLY A 108 -21.11 -2.10 -11.38
N ALA A 109 -20.19 -2.15 -10.40
CA ALA A 109 -18.77 -1.89 -10.64
C ALA A 109 -18.10 -2.99 -11.48
N LEU A 110 -18.47 -4.25 -11.26
CA LEU A 110 -17.95 -5.37 -12.04
C LEU A 110 -18.39 -5.28 -13.51
N GLU A 111 -19.65 -4.95 -13.74
CA GLU A 111 -20.19 -4.72 -15.08
C GLU A 111 -19.49 -3.53 -15.76
N SER A 112 -19.32 -2.42 -15.04
CA SER A 112 -18.60 -1.23 -15.55
C SER A 112 -17.13 -1.52 -15.87
N LEU A 113 -16.48 -2.37 -15.06
CA LEU A 113 -15.11 -2.82 -15.31
C LEU A 113 -15.03 -3.65 -16.59
N LEU A 114 -15.96 -4.61 -16.76
CA LEU A 114 -15.94 -5.54 -17.90
C LEU A 114 -16.37 -4.87 -19.21
N THR A 115 -17.31 -3.94 -19.16
CA THR A 115 -17.89 -3.31 -20.36
C THR A 115 -17.21 -2.00 -20.76
N GLN A 116 -16.71 -1.22 -19.78
CA GLN A 116 -16.16 0.12 -20.01
C GLN A 116 -14.71 0.25 -19.54
N GLY A 117 -14.12 -0.78 -18.92
CA GLY A 117 -12.78 -0.71 -18.32
C GLY A 117 -12.70 0.17 -17.06
N LEU A 118 -13.84 0.68 -16.56
CA LEU A 118 -13.90 1.58 -15.42
C LEU A 118 -13.59 0.82 -14.12
N GLY A 119 -12.47 1.17 -13.49
CA GLY A 119 -11.94 0.50 -12.30
C GLY A 119 -10.58 -0.16 -12.51
N GLY A 120 -10.12 -0.27 -13.77
CA GLY A 120 -8.79 -0.82 -14.10
C GLY A 120 -7.64 -0.08 -13.42
N GLY A 121 -7.78 1.23 -13.19
CA GLY A 121 -6.78 2.02 -12.46
C GLY A 121 -6.57 1.55 -11.02
N ALA A 122 -7.64 1.18 -10.30
CA ALA A 122 -7.52 0.70 -8.91
C ALA A 122 -6.82 -0.68 -8.86
N ILE A 123 -7.14 -1.56 -9.80
CA ILE A 123 -6.49 -2.87 -9.96
C ILE A 123 -5.02 -2.68 -10.35
N GLY A 124 -4.73 -1.80 -11.31
CA GLY A 124 -3.38 -1.48 -11.76
C GLY A 124 -2.51 -0.92 -10.64
N VAL A 125 -3.04 0.00 -9.83
CA VAL A 125 -2.37 0.55 -8.64
C VAL A 125 -2.06 -0.57 -7.64
N ALA A 126 -3.06 -1.38 -7.26
CA ALA A 126 -2.86 -2.46 -6.30
C ALA A 126 -1.82 -3.49 -6.81
N ALA A 127 -1.91 -3.87 -8.09
CA ALA A 127 -0.98 -4.79 -8.72
C ALA A 127 0.44 -4.21 -8.78
N ALA A 128 0.61 -2.93 -9.14
CA ALA A 128 1.91 -2.27 -9.15
C ALA A 128 2.56 -2.28 -7.77
N LEU A 129 1.80 -1.96 -6.73
CA LEU A 129 2.28 -1.96 -5.34
C LEU A 129 2.74 -3.34 -4.89
N VAL A 130 1.92 -4.38 -5.11
CA VAL A 130 2.24 -5.76 -4.69
C VAL A 130 3.40 -6.34 -5.50
N LEU A 131 3.38 -6.22 -6.83
CA LEU A 131 4.45 -6.73 -7.69
C LEU A 131 5.77 -6.00 -7.48
N GLY A 132 5.72 -4.67 -7.37
CA GLY A 132 6.91 -3.86 -7.08
C GLY A 132 7.45 -4.12 -5.69
N GLY A 133 6.57 -4.22 -4.69
CA GLY A 133 6.93 -4.57 -3.32
C GLY A 133 7.59 -5.95 -3.24
N PHE A 134 7.02 -6.95 -3.92
CA PHE A 134 7.59 -8.29 -4.02
C PHE A 134 8.94 -8.29 -4.73
N ALA A 135 9.04 -7.57 -5.85
CA ALA A 135 10.27 -7.45 -6.62
C ALA A 135 11.41 -6.83 -5.79
N LEU A 136 11.12 -5.82 -4.97
CA LEU A 136 12.08 -5.17 -4.08
C LEU A 136 12.27 -5.89 -2.73
N GLY A 137 11.42 -6.87 -2.43
CA GLY A 137 11.51 -7.75 -1.26
C GLY A 137 12.72 -8.70 -1.34
N SER A 138 12.73 -9.75 -0.53
CA SER A 138 13.79 -10.78 -0.62
C SER A 138 13.26 -12.21 -0.70
N ILE A 139 11.98 -12.36 -1.04
CA ILE A 139 11.29 -13.65 -1.13
C ILE A 139 11.30 -14.12 -2.59
N GLY A 140 11.71 -15.37 -2.84
CA GLY A 140 11.61 -16.04 -4.14
C GLY A 140 12.78 -15.86 -5.13
N PRO A 141 12.73 -16.54 -6.30
CA PRO A 141 13.79 -16.55 -7.30
C PRO A 141 14.02 -15.17 -7.94
N ARG A 142 15.28 -14.85 -8.25
CA ARG A 142 15.65 -13.55 -8.87
C ARG A 142 14.94 -13.29 -10.19
N ALA A 143 14.77 -14.31 -11.03
CA ALA A 143 14.10 -14.17 -12.34
C ALA A 143 12.65 -13.71 -12.19
N VAL A 144 11.89 -14.31 -11.27
CA VAL A 144 10.50 -13.92 -10.97
C VAL A 144 10.44 -12.48 -10.46
N ARG A 145 11.39 -12.09 -9.60
CA ARG A 145 11.47 -10.72 -9.09
C ARG A 145 11.77 -9.69 -10.19
N VAL A 146 12.64 -10.02 -11.14
CA VAL A 146 12.89 -9.16 -12.31
C VAL A 146 11.63 -9.03 -13.16
N ALA A 147 10.93 -10.14 -13.44
CA ALA A 147 9.67 -10.11 -14.17
C ALA A 147 8.62 -9.23 -13.44
N CYS A 148 8.43 -9.42 -12.13
CA CYS A 148 7.54 -8.58 -11.32
C CYS A 148 7.96 -7.11 -11.31
N LEU A 149 9.26 -6.81 -11.28
CA LEU A 149 9.75 -5.42 -11.34
C LEU A 149 9.39 -4.79 -12.68
N VAL A 150 9.66 -5.48 -13.78
CA VAL A 150 9.33 -5.01 -15.13
C VAL A 150 7.84 -4.79 -15.25
N THR A 151 7.01 -5.74 -14.82
CA THR A 151 5.54 -5.58 -14.84
C THR A 151 5.09 -4.40 -13.97
N ALA A 152 5.64 -4.23 -12.77
CA ALA A 152 5.30 -3.10 -11.90
C ALA A 152 5.68 -1.76 -12.53
N LEU A 153 6.85 -1.65 -13.15
CA LEU A 153 7.28 -0.44 -13.85
C LEU A 153 6.39 -0.15 -15.08
N LEU A 154 6.01 -1.18 -15.84
CA LEU A 154 5.06 -1.04 -16.94
C LEU A 154 3.70 -0.53 -16.45
N LEU A 155 3.22 -1.00 -15.30
CA LEU A 155 1.99 -0.50 -14.68
C LEU A 155 2.14 0.96 -14.22
N VAL A 156 3.28 1.33 -13.63
CA VAL A 156 3.56 2.73 -13.25
C VAL A 156 3.55 3.64 -14.47
N VAL A 157 4.24 3.25 -15.54
CA VAL A 157 4.26 3.98 -16.82
C VAL A 157 2.87 4.03 -17.43
N GLY A 158 2.13 2.93 -17.41
CA GLY A 158 0.76 2.85 -17.92
C GLY A 158 -0.18 3.81 -17.18
N VAL A 159 -0.14 3.83 -15.85
CA VAL A 159 -0.91 4.78 -15.04
C VAL A 159 -0.45 6.23 -15.29
N ALA A 160 0.85 6.48 -15.36
CA ALA A 160 1.38 7.81 -15.69
C ALA A 160 0.93 8.29 -17.09
N ALA A 161 0.86 7.39 -18.06
CA ALA A 161 0.37 7.69 -19.41
C ALA A 161 -1.13 8.03 -19.43
N THR A 162 -1.92 7.61 -18.43
CA THR A 162 -3.33 8.02 -18.33
C THR A 162 -3.49 9.53 -18.15
N VAL A 163 -2.47 10.23 -17.66
CA VAL A 163 -2.53 11.68 -17.41
C VAL A 163 -2.84 12.48 -18.68
N PRO A 164 -2.04 12.40 -19.76
CA PRO A 164 -2.36 13.06 -21.02
C PRO A 164 -3.53 12.38 -21.76
N LEU A 165 -3.72 11.06 -21.62
CA LEU A 165 -4.79 10.33 -22.33
C LEU A 165 -6.19 10.71 -21.83
N ILE A 166 -6.34 10.93 -20.53
CA ILE A 166 -7.62 11.29 -19.89
C ILE A 166 -7.75 12.80 -19.76
N GLY A 167 -6.70 13.49 -19.33
CA GLY A 167 -6.71 14.95 -19.12
C GLY A 167 -6.58 15.77 -20.40
N GLY A 168 -6.34 15.14 -21.55
CA GLY A 168 -6.24 15.77 -22.86
C GLY A 168 -5.11 16.80 -22.96
N GLY A 169 -5.26 17.78 -23.87
CA GLY A 169 -4.22 18.79 -24.12
C GLY A 169 -3.82 19.63 -22.91
N SER A 170 -4.72 19.81 -21.94
CA SER A 170 -4.42 20.53 -20.68
C SER A 170 -3.39 19.80 -19.80
N HIS A 171 -3.30 18.48 -19.95
CA HIS A 171 -2.41 17.59 -19.21
C HIS A 171 -1.34 16.94 -20.12
N ALA A 172 -1.09 17.52 -21.30
CA ALA A 172 0.02 17.08 -22.14
C ALA A 172 1.36 17.23 -21.39
N LEU A 173 2.32 16.33 -21.64
CA LEU A 173 3.64 16.38 -20.99
C LEU A 173 4.48 17.60 -21.38
N THR A 174 4.03 18.38 -22.37
CA THR A 174 4.59 19.68 -22.75
C THR A 174 4.06 20.83 -21.89
N THR A 175 3.03 20.59 -21.06
CA THR A 175 2.49 21.59 -20.13
C THR A 175 3.03 21.36 -18.71
N PRO A 176 3.25 22.43 -17.92
CA PRO A 176 3.67 22.30 -16.53
C PRO A 176 2.69 21.47 -15.69
N ARG A 177 1.39 21.59 -15.96
CA ARG A 177 0.34 20.84 -15.26
C ARG A 177 0.39 19.35 -15.58
N GLY A 178 0.58 18.98 -16.85
CA GLY A 178 0.75 17.59 -17.25
C GLY A 178 1.95 16.96 -16.56
N VAL A 179 3.12 17.62 -16.59
CA VAL A 179 4.33 17.15 -15.90
C VAL A 179 4.10 16.98 -14.40
N TRP A 180 3.51 17.99 -13.74
CA TRP A 180 3.19 17.93 -12.31
C TRP A 180 2.30 16.73 -11.97
N THR A 181 1.18 16.56 -12.66
CA THR A 181 0.22 15.48 -12.39
C THR A 181 0.84 14.10 -12.67
N THR A 182 1.68 13.97 -13.70
CA THR A 182 2.42 12.74 -14.01
C THR A 182 3.45 12.42 -12.93
N VAL A 183 4.24 13.41 -12.48
CA VAL A 183 5.21 13.22 -11.39
C VAL A 183 4.51 12.86 -10.09
N LEU A 184 3.37 13.49 -9.79
CA LEU A 184 2.56 13.18 -8.61
C LEU A 184 2.13 11.71 -8.59
N VAL A 185 1.51 11.21 -9.66
CA VAL A 185 1.02 9.82 -9.69
C VAL A 185 2.15 8.81 -9.70
N ALA A 186 3.22 9.06 -10.46
CA ALA A 186 4.39 8.19 -10.47
C ALA A 186 5.05 8.15 -9.09
N GLY A 187 5.22 9.29 -8.43
CA GLY A 187 5.77 9.40 -7.09
C GLY A 187 4.91 8.66 -6.06
N LEU A 188 3.59 8.80 -6.11
CA LEU A 188 2.67 8.07 -5.22
C LEU A 188 2.79 6.56 -5.40
N LEU A 189 2.88 6.06 -6.63
CA LEU A 189 3.06 4.64 -6.90
C LEU A 189 4.41 4.11 -6.41
N LEU A 190 5.50 4.84 -6.69
CA LEU A 190 6.84 4.46 -6.24
C LEU A 190 6.94 4.45 -4.71
N CYS A 191 6.38 5.45 -4.04
CA CYS A 191 6.30 5.48 -2.57
C CYS A 191 5.49 4.28 -2.03
N GLY A 192 4.35 3.96 -2.65
CA GLY A 192 3.54 2.79 -2.27
C GLY A 192 4.29 1.47 -2.47
N ILE A 193 5.02 1.34 -3.57
CA ILE A 193 5.88 0.18 -3.87
C ILE A 193 6.96 0.02 -2.81
N ILE A 194 7.66 1.10 -2.46
CA ILE A 194 8.70 1.08 -1.42
C ILE A 194 8.10 0.72 -0.06
N GLY A 195 6.95 1.31 0.30
CA GLY A 195 6.24 0.97 1.54
C GLY A 195 5.91 -0.53 1.60
N THR A 196 5.31 -1.06 0.53
CA THR A 196 4.95 -2.48 0.42
C THR A 196 6.18 -3.39 0.47
N ALA A 197 7.32 -2.97 -0.10
CA ALA A 197 8.57 -3.71 -0.03
C ALA A 197 9.07 -3.87 1.41
N THR A 198 8.86 -2.89 2.30
CA THR A 198 9.24 -3.03 3.71
C THR A 198 8.46 -4.11 4.43
N ALA A 199 7.19 -4.31 4.06
CA ALA A 199 6.34 -5.38 4.56
C ALA A 199 6.72 -6.76 4.00
N LEU A 200 7.38 -6.84 2.85
CA LEU A 200 7.78 -8.08 2.18
C LEU A 200 9.27 -8.44 2.36
N ARG A 201 9.98 -7.71 3.22
CA ARG A 201 11.38 -8.01 3.58
C ARG A 201 11.44 -8.75 4.93
N PRO A 202 11.78 -10.05 4.93
CA PRO A 202 12.20 -10.75 6.13
C PRO A 202 13.40 -10.03 6.75
N ARG A 203 13.27 -9.64 8.02
CA ARG A 203 14.44 -9.24 8.81
C ARG A 203 15.27 -10.51 9.05
N GLY A 204 16.52 -10.50 8.61
CA GLY A 204 17.46 -11.58 8.90
C GLY A 204 17.53 -11.84 10.41
N ARG A 205 17.71 -13.11 10.80
CA ARG A 205 18.08 -13.42 12.19
C ARG A 205 19.35 -12.65 12.54
N PRO A 206 19.44 -12.02 13.73
CA PRO A 206 20.72 -11.45 14.17
C PRO A 206 21.78 -12.56 14.15
N PRO A 207 23.05 -12.23 13.81
CA PRO A 207 24.14 -13.19 13.92
C PRO A 207 24.18 -13.74 15.35
N ARG A 208 24.29 -15.06 15.45
CA ARG A 208 24.44 -15.77 16.73
C ARG A 208 25.84 -15.56 17.28
#